data_AF-A0A2H3KRL1-F1
#
_entry.id   AF-A0A2H3KRL1-F1
#
_cell.length_a   1.000
_cell.length_b   1.000
_cell.length_c   1.000
_cell.angle_alpha   90.00
_cell.angle_beta   90.00
_cell.angle_gamma   90.00
#
_symmetry.space_group_name_H-M   'P 1'
#
loop_
_entity.id
_entity.type
_entity.pdbx_description
1 polymer ?
#
loop_
_entity_poly.entity_id
_entity_poly.type
_entity_poly.pdbx_seq_one_letter_code
_entity_poly.pdbx_strand_id
1 'polypeptide(L)'
;MQSPTRPTDRQAAIFISVAVGIIVAVVTTATFWWIYSLTLGPERAAAALNANAPWSPSEGIRAITDVAPNIPPEGREPWLGNQAWTEGVQAGQAWVDANPNTVNVQVLSGMTSAQIWTYMQQYVSGGLGVGCQYCHNLENFASDEYVEKISARNMLYLVSDVNTEFIVDLPNWRGNYVQCATCHYNEPNNLEAVGTQFIKSVPDIPVVVDPLDENGMPILDPALKPEEIRGQVGLQDAVLFYIYNYQIWRPFDPADDESGRGSLALTLDGGRTQDQVTINQNVMNYNSWSLGQGCTYCHNSRNFIAYELDAASNITNPEAGYNKLKAARMMQLTTWLAFNWTINGAMPYDAVPTALEGGASQFSYRNIDGEIFNVPGCYTCHRGVNIPTGSINQAQIPAGDAGVVVLPPVLRGN
;
A
#
# COMPACT_ATOMS: atom_id res chain seq x y z
N MET A 1 -45.45 -54.02 -32.45
CA MET A 1 -44.25 -53.18 -32.52
C MET A 1 -44.46 -52.19 -33.66
N GLN A 2 -44.78 -50.93 -33.37
CA GLN A 2 -44.83 -49.90 -34.41
C GLN A 2 -43.38 -49.57 -34.80
N SER A 3 -43.01 -49.83 -36.05
CA SER A 3 -41.72 -49.39 -36.61
C SER A 3 -41.62 -47.87 -36.49
N PRO A 4 -40.48 -47.32 -36.06
CA PRO A 4 -40.30 -45.88 -36.04
C PRO A 4 -40.51 -45.32 -37.46
N THR A 5 -41.48 -44.42 -37.61
CA THR A 5 -41.77 -43.76 -38.88
C THR A 5 -40.59 -42.88 -39.27
N ARG A 6 -40.02 -43.13 -40.44
CA ARG A 6 -38.90 -42.34 -40.98
C ARG A 6 -39.33 -40.86 -41.10
N PRO A 7 -38.47 -39.89 -40.70
CA PRO A 7 -38.80 -38.47 -40.86
C PRO A 7 -39.12 -38.14 -42.32
N THR A 8 -40.07 -37.23 -42.54
CA THR A 8 -40.31 -36.67 -43.88
C THR A 8 -39.07 -35.90 -44.37
N ASP A 9 -38.86 -35.80 -45.68
CA ASP A 9 -37.70 -35.09 -46.24
C ASP A 9 -37.57 -33.66 -45.73
N ARG A 10 -38.70 -32.99 -45.45
CA ARG A 10 -38.75 -31.66 -44.83
C ARG A 10 -38.24 -31.66 -43.39
N GLN A 11 -38.60 -32.67 -42.59
CA GLN A 11 -38.09 -32.81 -41.22
C GLN A 11 -36.60 -33.11 -41.23
N ALA A 12 -36.14 -34.02 -42.10
CA ALA A 12 -34.71 -34.32 -42.26
C ALA A 12 -33.90 -33.07 -42.66
N ALA A 13 -34.40 -32.25 -43.60
CA ALA A 13 -33.75 -31.01 -44.00
C ALA A 13 -33.62 -30.01 -42.82
N ILE A 14 -34.67 -29.83 -42.02
CA ILE A 14 -34.64 -28.94 -40.83
C ILE A 14 -33.62 -29.45 -39.81
N PHE A 15 -33.60 -30.76 -39.51
CA PHE A 15 -32.63 -31.34 -38.59
C PHE A 15 -31.18 -31.14 -39.06
N ILE A 16 -30.92 -31.33 -40.35
CA ILE A 16 -29.59 -31.13 -40.95
C ILE A 16 -29.20 -29.65 -40.86
N SER A 17 -30.08 -28.71 -41.20
CA SER A 17 -29.78 -27.27 -41.12
C SER A 17 -29.45 -26.81 -39.70
N VAL A 18 -30.19 -27.30 -38.69
CA VAL A 18 -29.91 -26.99 -37.28
C VAL A 18 -28.57 -27.61 -36.84
N ALA A 19 -28.29 -28.86 -37.21
CA ALA A 19 -27.02 -29.52 -36.89
C ALA A 19 -25.82 -28.78 -37.52
N VAL A 20 -25.94 -28.34 -38.78
CA VAL A 20 -24.92 -27.52 -39.44
C VAL A 20 -24.75 -26.18 -38.73
N GLY A 21 -25.84 -25.52 -38.34
CA GLY A 21 -25.78 -24.27 -37.58
C GLY A 21 -25.05 -24.41 -36.24
N ILE A 22 -25.31 -25.51 -35.50
CA ILE A 22 -24.61 -25.83 -34.25
C ILE A 22 -23.12 -26.06 -34.51
N ILE A 23 -22.77 -26.85 -35.54
CA ILE A 23 -21.36 -27.11 -35.90
C ILE A 23 -20.65 -25.81 -36.25
N VAL A 24 -21.27 -24.95 -37.05
CA VAL A 24 -20.69 -23.64 -37.41
C VAL A 24 -20.48 -22.79 -36.15
N ALA A 25 -21.45 -22.71 -35.24
CA ALA A 25 -21.31 -21.95 -33.99
C ALA A 25 -20.19 -22.48 -33.09
N VAL A 26 -20.03 -23.80 -32.99
CA VAL A 26 -18.94 -24.43 -32.22
C VAL A 26 -17.60 -24.12 -32.87
N VAL A 27 -17.48 -24.29 -34.19
CA VAL A 27 -16.23 -24.05 -34.93
C VAL A 27 -15.82 -22.58 -34.86
N THR A 28 -16.75 -21.64 -35.06
CA THR A 28 -16.42 -20.19 -35.00
C THR A 28 -16.02 -19.76 -33.60
N THR A 29 -16.71 -20.27 -32.56
CA THR A 29 -16.36 -20.00 -31.16
C THR A 29 -15.00 -20.58 -30.79
N ALA A 30 -14.74 -21.84 -31.18
CA ALA A 30 -13.45 -22.50 -30.95
C ALA A 30 -12.31 -21.77 -31.70
N THR A 31 -12.57 -21.35 -32.95
CA THR A 31 -11.59 -20.58 -33.75
C THR A 31 -11.30 -19.23 -33.11
N PHE A 32 -12.31 -18.53 -32.60
CA PHE A 32 -12.12 -17.28 -31.85
C PHE A 32 -11.23 -17.51 -30.62
N TRP A 33 -11.56 -18.50 -29.77
CA TRP A 33 -10.77 -18.80 -28.57
C TRP A 33 -9.36 -19.29 -28.90
N TRP A 34 -9.18 -20.05 -29.98
CA TRP A 34 -7.88 -20.47 -30.46
C TRP A 34 -7.04 -19.26 -30.89
N ILE A 35 -7.56 -18.39 -31.77
CA ILE A 35 -6.88 -17.16 -32.19
C ILE A 35 -6.58 -16.27 -30.98
N TYR A 36 -7.57 -16.04 -30.12
CA TYR A 36 -7.44 -15.26 -28.89
C TYR A 36 -6.35 -15.81 -27.96
N SER A 37 -6.27 -17.14 -27.81
CA SER A 37 -5.24 -17.79 -27.00
C SER A 37 -3.85 -17.67 -27.61
N LEU A 38 -3.73 -17.67 -28.94
CA LEU A 38 -2.46 -17.50 -29.63
C LEU A 38 -1.95 -16.05 -29.58
N THR A 39 -2.86 -15.08 -29.66
CA THR A 39 -2.50 -13.66 -29.74
C THR A 39 -2.34 -13.01 -28.36
N LEU A 40 -3.24 -13.30 -27.43
CA LEU A 40 -3.28 -12.64 -26.11
C LEU A 40 -2.97 -13.58 -24.94
N GLY A 41 -3.00 -14.89 -25.15
CA GLY A 41 -2.76 -15.89 -24.09
C GLY A 41 -1.39 -15.77 -23.42
N PRO A 42 -0.27 -15.70 -24.18
CA PRO A 42 1.07 -15.60 -23.60
C PRO A 42 1.29 -14.31 -22.80
N GLU A 43 0.89 -13.16 -23.36
CA GLU A 43 1.02 -11.85 -22.70
C GLU A 43 0.17 -11.77 -21.45
N ARG A 44 -1.07 -12.28 -21.47
CA ARG A 44 -1.93 -12.31 -20.29
C ARG A 44 -1.45 -13.29 -19.23
N ALA A 45 -0.90 -14.44 -19.64
CA ALA A 45 -0.31 -15.39 -18.71
C ALA A 45 0.93 -14.79 -18.02
N ALA A 46 1.80 -14.11 -18.77
CA ALA A 46 2.95 -13.40 -18.23
C ALA A 46 2.52 -12.22 -17.32
N ALA A 47 1.55 -11.41 -17.74
CA ALA A 47 1.00 -10.33 -16.93
C ALA A 47 0.35 -10.85 -15.64
N ALA A 48 -0.38 -11.97 -15.69
CA ALA A 48 -0.99 -12.59 -14.52
C ALA A 48 0.04 -13.16 -13.54
N LEU A 49 1.17 -13.69 -14.03
CA LEU A 49 2.28 -14.14 -13.19
C LEU A 49 2.99 -12.97 -12.50
N ASN A 50 3.12 -11.83 -13.18
CA ASN A 50 3.85 -10.67 -12.67
C ASN A 50 3.00 -9.71 -11.82
N ALA A 51 1.68 -9.65 -12.01
CA ALA A 51 0.82 -8.63 -11.40
C ALA A 51 0.83 -8.62 -9.86
N ASN A 52 1.20 -9.75 -9.23
CA ASN A 52 1.28 -9.89 -7.77
C ASN A 52 2.58 -10.56 -7.31
N ALA A 53 3.63 -10.54 -8.15
CA ALA A 53 4.91 -11.10 -7.76
C ALA A 53 5.48 -10.30 -6.57
N PRO A 54 5.95 -10.97 -5.50
CA PRO A 54 6.66 -10.30 -4.42
C PRO A 54 7.89 -9.56 -4.95
N TRP A 55 8.16 -8.39 -4.40
CA TRP A 55 9.34 -7.61 -4.75
C TRP A 55 10.64 -8.38 -4.48
N SER A 56 11.62 -8.24 -5.37
CA SER A 56 12.96 -8.81 -5.20
C SER A 56 14.08 -7.76 -5.19
N PRO A 57 15.13 -7.93 -4.38
CA PRO A 57 16.32 -7.08 -4.42
C PRO A 57 16.93 -6.95 -5.81
N SER A 58 16.94 -8.03 -6.59
CA SER A 58 17.47 -8.03 -7.96
C SER A 58 16.72 -7.10 -8.89
N GLU A 59 15.40 -6.99 -8.77
CA GLU A 59 14.61 -6.07 -9.59
C GLU A 59 14.88 -4.62 -9.19
N GLY A 60 15.00 -4.34 -7.89
CA GLY A 60 15.38 -3.02 -7.41
C GLY A 60 16.78 -2.59 -7.88
N ILE A 61 17.75 -3.50 -7.87
CA ILE A 61 19.10 -3.22 -8.40
C ILE A 61 19.05 -2.97 -9.91
N ARG A 62 18.24 -3.73 -10.66
CA ARG A 62 18.06 -3.49 -12.10
C ARG A 62 17.47 -2.12 -12.40
N ALA A 63 16.57 -1.60 -11.57
CA ALA A 63 16.05 -0.25 -11.70
C ALA A 63 17.17 0.81 -11.61
N ILE A 64 18.29 0.50 -10.94
CA ILE A 64 19.48 1.36 -10.87
C ILE A 64 20.40 1.12 -12.06
N THR A 65 20.68 -0.14 -12.43
CA THR A 65 21.74 -0.46 -13.40
C THR A 65 21.32 -0.33 -14.86
N ASP A 66 20.04 -0.56 -15.17
CA ASP A 66 19.52 -0.64 -16.54
C ASP A 66 19.16 0.74 -17.11
N VAL A 67 19.21 1.79 -16.29
CA VAL A 67 18.93 3.17 -16.68
C VAL A 67 20.21 3.94 -17.02
N ALA A 68 20.07 5.04 -17.76
CA ALA A 68 21.19 5.94 -18.02
C ALA A 68 21.63 6.65 -16.72
N PRO A 69 22.93 7.04 -16.62
CA PRO A 69 23.38 7.86 -15.52
C PRO A 69 22.57 9.14 -15.39
N ASN A 70 22.19 9.47 -14.15
CA ASN A 70 21.50 10.72 -13.86
C ASN A 70 22.49 11.90 -13.83
N ILE A 71 21.96 13.11 -13.79
CA ILE A 71 22.72 14.34 -13.57
C ILE A 71 22.38 14.83 -12.16
N PRO A 72 23.23 14.55 -11.16
CA PRO A 72 23.02 15.01 -9.79
C PRO A 72 23.03 16.53 -9.63
N PRO A 73 22.37 17.05 -8.58
CA PRO A 73 22.57 18.44 -8.16
C PRO A 73 24.00 18.66 -7.66
N GLU A 74 24.45 19.92 -7.72
CA GLU A 74 25.65 20.43 -7.03
C GLU A 74 26.96 19.65 -7.32
N GLY A 75 27.10 19.06 -8.50
CA GLY A 75 28.34 18.37 -8.90
C GLY A 75 28.61 17.06 -8.15
N ARG A 76 27.59 16.49 -7.50
CA ARG A 76 27.68 15.14 -6.93
C ARG A 76 27.87 14.07 -8.00
N GLU A 77 28.42 12.93 -7.61
CA GLU A 77 28.58 11.76 -8.48
C GLU A 77 27.23 11.13 -8.84
N PRO A 78 27.05 10.64 -10.08
CA PRO A 78 25.84 9.90 -10.46
C PRO A 78 25.56 8.72 -9.53
N TRP A 79 24.29 8.46 -9.27
CA TRP A 79 23.82 7.30 -8.48
C TRP A 79 22.97 6.33 -9.29
N LEU A 80 22.68 6.66 -10.55
CA LEU A 80 22.02 5.77 -11.50
C LEU A 80 23.00 5.30 -12.58
N GLY A 81 22.71 4.14 -13.18
CA GLY A 81 23.51 3.52 -14.21
C GLY A 81 24.52 2.49 -13.70
N ASN A 82 24.83 1.53 -14.57
CA ASN A 82 25.69 0.39 -14.23
C ASN A 82 27.10 0.79 -13.74
N GLN A 83 27.67 1.87 -14.29
CA GLN A 83 28.98 2.36 -13.86
C GLN A 83 28.93 2.89 -12.42
N ALA A 84 27.99 3.80 -12.12
CA ALA A 84 27.79 4.35 -10.79
C ALA A 84 27.54 3.25 -9.76
N TRP A 85 26.72 2.25 -10.11
CA TRP A 85 26.50 1.08 -9.25
C TRP A 85 27.80 0.33 -8.96
N THR A 86 28.60 0.04 -9.99
CA THR A 86 29.86 -0.70 -9.85
C THR A 86 30.86 0.05 -8.97
N GLU A 87 31.01 1.36 -9.17
CA GLU A 87 31.91 2.22 -8.39
C GLU A 87 31.46 2.31 -6.93
N GLY A 88 30.17 2.50 -6.68
CA GLY A 88 29.60 2.54 -5.33
C GLY A 88 29.78 1.22 -4.59
N VAL A 89 29.55 0.08 -5.27
CA VAL A 89 29.76 -1.26 -4.72
C VAL A 89 31.24 -1.51 -4.37
N GLN A 90 32.16 -1.12 -5.26
CA GLN A 90 33.60 -1.27 -5.01
C GLN A 90 34.06 -0.42 -3.83
N ALA A 91 33.64 0.85 -3.77
CA ALA A 91 33.98 1.75 -2.68
C ALA A 91 33.43 1.25 -1.34
N GLY A 92 32.19 0.76 -1.31
CA GLY A 92 31.58 0.22 -0.10
C GLY A 92 32.25 -1.07 0.37
N GLN A 93 32.66 -1.96 -0.54
CA GLN A 93 33.42 -3.16 -0.16
C GLN A 93 34.79 -2.78 0.43
N ALA A 94 35.51 -1.84 -0.19
CA ALA A 94 36.77 -1.34 0.36
C ALA A 94 36.59 -0.70 1.74
N TRP A 95 35.47 0.01 1.96
CA TRP A 95 35.12 0.57 3.27
C TRP A 95 34.89 -0.51 4.33
N VAL A 96 34.14 -1.57 3.99
CA VAL A 96 33.88 -2.71 4.90
C VAL A 96 35.17 -3.42 5.26
N ASP A 97 36.06 -3.64 4.29
CA ASP A 97 37.34 -4.31 4.50
C ASP A 97 38.26 -3.47 5.42
N ALA A 98 38.23 -2.14 5.29
CA ALA A 98 38.99 -1.21 6.13
C ALA A 98 38.37 -0.99 7.52
N ASN A 99 37.05 -1.13 7.65
CA ASN A 99 36.29 -0.86 8.87
C ASN A 99 35.42 -2.07 9.25
N PRO A 100 36.01 -3.16 9.78
CA PRO A 100 35.26 -4.36 10.15
C PRO A 100 34.22 -4.12 11.26
N ASN A 101 34.45 -3.10 12.10
CA ASN A 101 33.47 -2.58 13.06
C ASN A 101 32.75 -1.37 12.47
N THR A 102 31.50 -1.17 12.88
CA THR A 102 30.65 -0.11 12.37
C THR A 102 31.11 1.28 12.82
N VAL A 103 30.95 2.27 11.95
CA VAL A 103 31.30 3.68 12.20
C VAL A 103 30.05 4.54 11.94
N ASN A 104 29.65 5.36 12.91
CA ASN A 104 28.44 6.20 12.86
C ASN A 104 27.12 5.45 12.53
N VAL A 105 26.97 4.22 13.03
CA VAL A 105 25.72 3.46 12.93
C VAL A 105 24.86 3.72 14.17
N GLN A 106 23.60 4.12 13.97
CA GLN A 106 22.69 4.57 15.03
C GLN A 106 21.44 3.69 15.19
N VAL A 107 20.91 3.15 14.08
CA VAL A 107 19.69 2.32 14.08
C VAL A 107 20.02 0.83 14.05
N LEU A 108 20.88 0.42 13.10
CA LEU A 108 21.28 -0.98 12.88
C LEU A 108 22.37 -1.44 13.88
N SER A 109 22.27 -0.99 15.13
CA SER A 109 23.23 -1.33 16.18
C SER A 109 23.22 -2.84 16.45
N GLY A 110 24.40 -3.43 16.65
CA GLY A 110 24.55 -4.87 16.86
C GLY A 110 24.86 -5.68 15.59
N MET A 111 24.82 -5.05 14.41
CA MET A 111 25.27 -5.67 13.16
C MET A 111 26.75 -5.36 12.87
N THR A 112 27.43 -6.28 12.19
CA THR A 112 28.76 -6.05 11.61
C THR A 112 28.70 -5.18 10.35
N SER A 113 29.81 -4.57 9.96
CA SER A 113 29.89 -3.79 8.72
C SER A 113 29.49 -4.61 7.49
N ALA A 114 29.83 -5.90 7.44
CA ALA A 114 29.46 -6.79 6.34
C ALA A 114 27.93 -7.04 6.27
N GLN A 115 27.28 -7.26 7.42
CA GLN A 115 25.82 -7.44 7.46
C GLN A 115 25.08 -6.17 7.06
N ILE A 116 25.55 -5.01 7.54
CA ILE A 116 24.97 -3.71 7.17
C ILE A 116 25.16 -3.47 5.68
N TRP A 117 26.34 -3.76 5.14
CA TRP A 117 26.61 -3.63 3.71
C TRP A 117 25.63 -4.44 2.85
N THR A 118 25.40 -5.71 3.20
CA THR A 118 24.43 -6.53 2.47
C THR A 118 23.01 -5.98 2.59
N TYR A 119 22.61 -5.52 3.79
CA TYR A 119 21.30 -4.89 3.99
C TYR A 119 21.12 -3.62 3.15
N MET A 120 22.12 -2.73 3.17
CA MET A 120 22.12 -1.49 2.41
C MET A 120 22.03 -1.75 0.91
N GLN A 121 22.86 -2.66 0.38
CA GLN A 121 22.88 -2.97 -1.05
C GLN A 121 21.57 -3.58 -1.53
N GLN A 122 21.03 -4.56 -0.79
CA GLN A 122 19.90 -5.36 -1.27
C GLN A 122 18.55 -4.73 -0.94
N TYR A 123 18.38 -4.15 0.24
CA TYR A 123 17.05 -3.75 0.75
C TYR A 123 16.85 -2.25 0.78
N VAL A 124 17.90 -1.47 1.07
CA VAL A 124 17.83 -0.01 1.04
C VAL A 124 17.96 0.49 -0.40
N SER A 125 19.12 0.29 -1.04
CA SER A 125 19.33 0.68 -2.43
C SER A 125 18.35 -0.01 -3.37
N GLY A 126 18.19 -1.33 -3.23
CA GLY A 126 17.17 -2.07 -3.96
C GLY A 126 15.79 -1.46 -3.76
N GLY A 127 15.29 -1.37 -2.53
CA GLY A 127 13.92 -0.92 -2.25
C GLY A 127 13.62 0.52 -2.67
N LEU A 128 14.62 1.40 -2.62
CA LEU A 128 14.52 2.81 -3.04
C LEU A 128 14.78 3.02 -4.54
N GLY A 129 15.48 2.11 -5.21
CA GLY A 129 15.86 2.26 -6.63
C GLY A 129 16.96 3.30 -6.86
N VAL A 130 17.85 3.50 -5.89
CA VAL A 130 18.95 4.47 -5.97
C VAL A 130 20.29 3.86 -5.58
N GLY A 131 21.36 4.25 -6.30
CA GLY A 131 22.73 3.85 -5.99
C GLY A 131 23.31 4.52 -4.75
N CYS A 132 24.47 4.04 -4.32
CA CYS A 132 25.09 4.39 -3.04
C CYS A 132 25.34 5.90 -2.89
N GLN A 133 25.73 6.56 -3.97
CA GLN A 133 26.08 7.98 -4.06
C GLN A 133 24.89 8.90 -3.74
N TYR A 134 23.65 8.39 -3.81
CA TYR A 134 22.46 9.15 -3.45
C TYR A 134 22.42 9.52 -1.97
N CYS A 135 22.99 8.68 -1.10
CA CYS A 135 23.04 8.95 0.34
C CYS A 135 24.48 9.02 0.88
N HIS A 136 25.46 8.42 0.22
CA HIS A 136 26.82 8.29 0.76
C HIS A 136 27.85 9.08 -0.02
N ASN A 137 28.77 9.70 0.71
CA ASN A 137 30.07 10.08 0.18
C ASN A 137 30.94 8.81 0.06
N LEU A 138 31.39 8.47 -1.14
CA LEU A 138 32.15 7.24 -1.39
C LEU A 138 33.53 7.23 -0.72
N GLU A 139 34.09 8.39 -0.39
CA GLU A 139 35.35 8.51 0.35
C GLU A 139 35.15 8.28 1.86
N ASN A 140 33.93 8.51 2.37
CA ASN A 140 33.58 8.34 3.77
C ASN A 140 32.10 7.97 3.95
N PHE A 141 31.81 6.67 3.98
CA PHE A 141 30.45 6.16 4.15
C PHE A 141 29.81 6.53 5.50
N ALA A 142 30.61 6.85 6.51
CA ALA A 142 30.13 7.29 7.82
C ALA A 142 29.68 8.77 7.83
N SER A 143 30.05 9.57 6.82
CA SER A 143 29.69 10.99 6.71
C SER A 143 28.17 11.20 6.64
N ASP A 144 27.66 12.21 7.34
CA ASP A 144 26.25 12.67 7.27
C ASP A 144 26.12 13.97 6.45
N GLU A 145 27.05 14.17 5.51
CA GLU A 145 27.10 15.34 4.62
C GLU A 145 25.85 15.49 3.75
N TYR A 146 25.20 14.39 3.37
CA TYR A 146 24.00 14.39 2.53
C TYR A 146 22.72 14.20 3.35
N VAL A 147 21.75 15.08 3.14
CA VAL A 147 20.46 15.09 3.86
C VAL A 147 19.67 13.81 3.62
N GLU A 148 19.81 13.18 2.46
CA GLU A 148 19.16 11.93 2.09
C GLU A 148 19.55 10.79 3.03
N LYS A 149 20.79 10.77 3.54
CA LYS A 149 21.23 9.78 4.55
C LYS A 149 20.58 10.01 5.91
N ILE A 150 20.42 11.28 6.30
CA ILE A 150 19.74 11.64 7.56
C ILE A 150 18.26 11.26 7.46
N SER A 151 17.61 11.60 6.34
CA SER A 151 16.22 11.20 6.07
C SER A 151 16.07 9.67 6.05
N ALA A 152 16.95 8.95 5.35
CA ALA A 152 16.93 7.48 5.32
C ALA A 152 17.12 6.85 6.72
N ARG A 153 17.94 7.44 7.58
CA ARG A 153 18.07 7.00 8.98
C ARG A 153 16.76 7.14 9.74
N ASN A 154 16.07 8.27 9.59
CA ASN A 154 14.79 8.48 10.24
C ASN A 154 13.70 7.56 9.68
N MET A 155 13.74 7.25 8.38
CA MET A 155 12.86 6.24 7.78
C MET A 155 13.14 4.82 8.31
N LEU A 156 14.36 4.49 8.73
CA LEU A 156 14.62 3.21 9.41
C LEU A 156 13.98 3.15 10.80
N TYR A 157 13.97 4.27 11.56
CA TYR A 157 13.21 4.36 12.81
C TYR A 157 11.70 4.19 12.54
N LEU A 158 11.17 4.93 11.56
CA LEU A 158 9.78 4.81 11.13
C LEU A 158 9.40 3.36 10.80
N VAL A 159 10.20 2.66 10.00
CA VAL A 159 9.92 1.27 9.62
C VAL A 159 9.92 0.35 10.85
N SER A 160 10.81 0.57 11.81
CA SER A 160 10.83 -0.19 13.07
C SER A 160 9.57 0.07 13.90
N ASP A 161 9.18 1.32 14.07
CA ASP A 161 8.00 1.72 14.84
C ASP A 161 6.71 1.21 14.18
N VAL A 162 6.56 1.39 12.85
CA VAL A 162 5.41 0.87 12.11
C VAL A 162 5.26 -0.63 12.30
N ASN A 163 6.36 -1.38 12.16
CA ASN A 163 6.30 -2.83 12.32
C ASN A 163 5.93 -3.24 13.74
N THR A 164 6.56 -2.61 14.74
CA THR A 164 6.37 -2.92 16.16
C THR A 164 4.98 -2.54 16.65
N GLU A 165 4.49 -1.35 16.31
CA GLU A 165 3.23 -0.81 16.83
C GLU A 165 2.01 -1.28 16.05
N PHE A 166 2.15 -1.54 14.74
CA PHE A 166 0.98 -1.74 13.86
C PHE A 166 0.97 -3.05 13.08
N ILE A 167 2.09 -3.76 12.88
CA ILE A 167 2.13 -4.91 11.96
C ILE A 167 2.18 -6.25 12.68
N VAL A 168 3.09 -6.43 13.65
CA VAL A 168 3.36 -7.74 14.27
C VAL A 168 2.17 -8.29 15.06
N ASP A 169 1.30 -7.42 15.55
CA ASP A 169 0.11 -7.79 16.33
C ASP A 169 -1.17 -7.85 15.49
N LEU A 170 -1.06 -7.75 14.16
CA LEU A 170 -2.25 -7.86 13.32
C LEU A 170 -2.85 -9.27 13.37
N PRO A 171 -4.18 -9.38 13.35
CA PRO A 171 -4.84 -10.66 13.16
C PRO A 171 -4.34 -11.33 11.88
N ASN A 172 -3.87 -12.58 12.01
CA ASN A 172 -3.34 -13.36 10.90
C ASN A 172 -2.28 -12.59 10.07
N TRP A 173 -1.31 -11.96 10.74
CA TRP A 173 -0.27 -11.15 10.10
C TRP A 173 0.71 -11.98 9.23
N ARG A 174 0.76 -13.31 9.43
CA ARG A 174 1.45 -14.31 8.57
C ARG A 174 2.93 -14.03 8.31
N GLY A 175 3.65 -13.41 9.24
CA GLY A 175 5.07 -13.15 9.03
C GLY A 175 5.37 -11.91 8.18
N ASN A 176 4.38 -11.13 7.74
CA ASN A 176 4.65 -9.99 6.84
C ASN A 176 5.16 -8.78 7.61
N TYR A 177 6.17 -8.11 7.05
CA TYR A 177 6.73 -6.87 7.58
C TYR A 177 6.81 -5.80 6.50
N VAL A 178 6.61 -4.55 6.92
CA VAL A 178 6.90 -3.37 6.10
C VAL A 178 8.42 -3.20 5.99
N GLN A 179 8.89 -2.84 4.81
CA GLN A 179 10.27 -2.47 4.51
C GLN A 179 10.28 -1.31 3.50
N CYS A 180 11.46 -0.81 3.13
CA CYS A 180 11.61 0.30 2.18
C CYS A 180 10.81 0.06 0.89
N ALA A 181 10.96 -1.14 0.31
CA ALA A 181 10.26 -1.54 -0.92
C ALA A 181 8.73 -1.62 -0.78
N THR A 182 8.20 -1.73 0.45
CA THR A 182 6.74 -1.76 0.70
C THR A 182 6.07 -0.45 0.36
N CYS A 183 6.76 0.68 0.54
CA CYS A 183 6.26 2.00 0.20
C CYS A 183 6.87 2.51 -1.11
N HIS A 184 8.18 2.35 -1.26
CA HIS A 184 8.92 2.98 -2.35
C HIS A 184 8.81 2.24 -3.68
N TYR A 185 8.72 0.90 -3.68
CA TYR A 185 8.65 0.13 -4.93
C TYR A 185 9.70 0.53 -5.99
N ASN A 186 10.94 0.79 -5.55
CA ASN A 186 12.06 1.24 -6.40
C ASN A 186 11.93 2.68 -6.93
N GLU A 187 11.05 3.48 -6.32
CA GLU A 187 10.84 4.89 -6.61
C GLU A 187 11.18 5.70 -5.33
N PRO A 188 12.25 6.52 -5.35
CA PRO A 188 12.75 7.16 -4.12
C PRO A 188 11.86 8.31 -3.63
N ASN A 189 11.05 8.92 -4.51
CA ASN A 189 10.24 10.10 -4.23
C ASN A 189 8.83 9.96 -4.83
N ASN A 190 7.92 10.86 -4.44
CA ASN A 190 6.60 11.05 -5.07
C ASN A 190 5.68 9.81 -4.98
N LEU A 191 5.58 9.22 -3.80
CA LEU A 191 4.76 8.03 -3.55
C LEU A 191 3.27 8.36 -3.63
N GLU A 192 2.49 7.52 -4.31
CA GLU A 192 1.05 7.72 -4.45
C GLU A 192 0.31 7.19 -3.21
N ALA A 193 -0.29 8.09 -2.43
CA ALA A 193 -1.13 7.78 -1.26
C ALA A 193 -2.54 7.31 -1.64
N VAL A 194 -3.04 7.76 -2.79
CA VAL A 194 -4.38 7.42 -3.28
C VAL A 194 -4.35 6.92 -4.71
N GLY A 195 -4.95 5.75 -4.94
CA GLY A 195 -4.98 5.17 -6.28
C GLY A 195 -5.79 6.02 -7.26
N THR A 196 -5.49 5.91 -8.56
CA THR A 196 -6.19 6.65 -9.63
C THR A 196 -7.72 6.48 -9.64
N GLN A 197 -8.23 5.40 -9.05
CA GLN A 197 -9.67 5.18 -8.89
C GLN A 197 -10.32 6.19 -7.96
N PHE A 198 -9.64 6.62 -6.90
CA PHE A 198 -10.13 7.66 -5.99
C PHE A 198 -10.46 8.94 -6.75
N ILE A 199 -9.52 9.41 -7.55
CA ILE A 199 -9.62 10.65 -8.32
C ILE A 199 -10.76 10.57 -9.36
N LYS A 200 -10.95 9.39 -9.97
CA LYS A 200 -11.95 9.19 -11.02
C LYS A 200 -13.37 9.00 -10.48
N SER A 201 -13.50 8.44 -9.29
CA SER A 201 -14.78 7.94 -8.78
C SER A 201 -15.35 8.77 -7.64
N VAL A 202 -14.53 9.51 -6.89
CA VAL A 202 -15.01 10.43 -5.86
C VAL A 202 -15.21 11.79 -6.51
N PRO A 203 -16.46 12.27 -6.70
CA PRO A 203 -16.70 13.58 -7.30
C PRO A 203 -16.33 14.70 -6.33
N ASP A 204 -15.86 15.82 -6.87
CA ASP A 204 -15.65 17.04 -6.09
C ASP A 204 -16.98 17.78 -5.89
N ILE A 205 -17.72 17.38 -4.86
CA ILE A 205 -18.97 18.01 -4.44
C ILE A 205 -18.82 18.57 -3.02
N PRO A 206 -19.46 19.71 -2.69
CA PRO A 206 -19.39 20.26 -1.35
C PRO A 206 -20.16 19.38 -0.36
N VAL A 207 -19.54 19.09 0.77
CA VAL A 207 -20.13 18.34 1.90
C VAL A 207 -19.76 18.98 3.23
N VAL A 208 -20.59 18.75 4.25
CA VAL A 208 -20.28 19.08 5.64
C VAL A 208 -19.69 17.86 6.34
N VAL A 209 -18.56 18.02 7.03
CA VAL A 209 -17.95 16.96 7.85
C VAL A 209 -18.37 17.15 9.30
N ASP A 210 -18.94 16.11 9.92
CA ASP A 210 -19.32 16.10 11.33
C ASP A 210 -18.42 15.09 12.08
N PRO A 211 -17.20 15.49 12.47
CA PRO A 211 -16.28 14.58 13.15
C PRO A 211 -16.85 14.16 14.50
N LEU A 212 -16.29 13.09 15.06
CA LEU A 212 -16.67 12.61 16.38
C LEU A 212 -15.70 13.15 17.45
N ASP A 213 -16.24 13.44 18.64
CA ASP A 213 -15.47 13.80 19.81
C ASP A 213 -14.87 12.55 20.50
N GLU A 214 -14.16 12.78 21.61
CA GLU A 214 -13.53 11.72 22.41
C GLU A 214 -14.52 10.68 22.98
N ASN A 215 -15.81 11.01 23.04
CA ASN A 215 -16.88 10.14 23.50
C ASN A 215 -17.65 9.48 22.33
N GLY A 216 -17.22 9.71 21.08
CA GLY A 216 -17.90 9.22 19.89
C GLY A 216 -19.14 10.01 19.50
N MET A 217 -19.34 11.20 20.06
CA MET A 217 -20.50 12.05 19.80
C MET A 217 -20.18 13.07 18.69
N PRO A 218 -21.14 13.37 17.79
CA PRO A 218 -20.88 14.24 16.66
C PRO A 218 -20.70 15.70 17.07
N ILE A 219 -19.63 16.30 16.58
CA ILE A 219 -19.34 17.72 16.72
C ILE A 219 -20.09 18.47 15.62
N LEU A 220 -21.18 19.13 16.00
CA LEU A 220 -22.05 19.85 15.06
C LEU A 220 -21.76 21.34 15.02
N ASP A 221 -21.26 21.90 16.11
CA ASP A 221 -20.88 23.31 16.20
C ASP A 221 -19.62 23.55 15.35
N PRO A 222 -19.69 24.36 14.27
CA PRO A 222 -18.51 24.68 13.47
C PRO A 222 -17.35 25.29 14.27
N ALA A 223 -17.63 25.98 15.38
CA ALA A 223 -16.59 26.57 16.23
C ALA A 223 -15.73 25.52 16.95
N LEU A 224 -16.26 24.30 17.13
CA LEU A 224 -15.58 23.18 17.77
C LEU A 224 -14.87 22.26 16.76
N LYS A 225 -15.06 22.49 15.45
CA LYS A 225 -14.40 21.71 14.40
C LYS A 225 -12.97 22.21 14.12
N PRO A 226 -12.06 21.32 13.69
CA PRO A 226 -10.77 21.71 13.11
C PRO A 226 -10.94 22.73 11.98
N GLU A 227 -9.98 23.64 11.84
CA GLU A 227 -10.07 24.79 10.93
C GLU A 227 -10.35 24.38 9.49
N GLU A 228 -9.70 23.31 9.04
CA GLU A 228 -9.80 22.74 7.69
C GLU A 228 -11.19 22.21 7.34
N ILE A 229 -12.05 21.91 8.32
CA ILE A 229 -13.38 21.33 8.13
C ILE A 229 -14.51 22.10 8.84
N ARG A 230 -14.27 23.36 9.24
CA ARG A 230 -15.34 24.20 9.83
C ARG A 230 -16.46 24.50 8.83
N GLY A 231 -16.10 24.67 7.56
CA GLY A 231 -17.02 24.97 6.46
C GLY A 231 -17.42 23.74 5.65
N GLN A 232 -18.05 23.98 4.50
CA GLN A 232 -18.18 22.96 3.47
C GLN A 232 -16.82 22.74 2.81
N VAL A 233 -16.48 21.47 2.58
CA VAL A 233 -15.24 21.05 1.90
C VAL A 233 -15.58 20.15 0.71
N GLY A 234 -14.63 19.91 -0.18
CA GLY A 234 -14.81 18.91 -1.22
C GLY A 234 -14.94 17.52 -0.62
N LEU A 235 -15.77 16.66 -1.21
CA LEU A 235 -15.93 15.27 -0.75
C LEU A 235 -14.60 14.50 -0.76
N GLN A 236 -13.71 14.79 -1.71
CA GLN A 236 -12.37 14.22 -1.74
C GLN A 236 -11.57 14.61 -0.48
N ASP A 237 -11.59 15.89 -0.09
CA ASP A 237 -10.93 16.38 1.12
C ASP A 237 -11.55 15.79 2.39
N ALA A 238 -12.88 15.65 2.43
CA ALA A 238 -13.59 15.01 3.53
C ALA A 238 -13.17 13.53 3.70
N VAL A 239 -13.00 12.80 2.61
CA VAL A 239 -12.51 11.41 2.65
C VAL A 239 -11.07 11.35 3.16
N LEU A 240 -10.19 12.22 2.67
CA LEU A 240 -8.81 12.32 3.15
C LEU A 240 -8.76 12.68 4.65
N PHE A 241 -9.63 13.60 5.10
CA PHE A 241 -9.72 13.95 6.52
C PHE A 241 -9.95 12.69 7.38
N TYR A 242 -10.90 11.82 7.03
CA TYR A 242 -11.15 10.60 7.79
C TYR A 242 -10.04 9.54 7.65
N ILE A 243 -9.31 9.50 6.52
CA ILE A 243 -8.18 8.58 6.33
C ILE A 243 -7.01 8.93 7.27
N TYR A 244 -6.76 10.23 7.45
CA TYR A 244 -5.60 10.72 8.21
C TYR A 244 -5.94 11.18 9.63
N ASN A 245 -7.22 11.21 10.01
CA ASN A 245 -7.69 11.56 11.36
C ASN A 245 -8.66 10.48 11.89
N TYR A 246 -8.34 9.21 11.65
CA TYR A 246 -9.12 8.12 12.18
C TYR A 246 -8.89 7.97 13.68
N GLN A 247 -9.98 8.01 14.45
CA GLN A 247 -9.94 7.88 15.90
C GLN A 247 -10.80 6.68 16.32
N ILE A 248 -10.33 5.96 17.33
CA ILE A 248 -11.11 4.95 18.04
C ILE A 248 -11.44 5.56 19.41
N TRP A 249 -12.71 5.84 19.68
CA TRP A 249 -13.19 6.32 20.99
C TRP A 249 -13.74 5.20 21.85
N ARG A 250 -13.93 3.99 21.29
CA ARG A 250 -14.31 2.82 22.07
C ARG A 250 -13.40 1.65 21.72
N PRO A 251 -12.52 1.20 22.64
CA PRO A 251 -11.70 0.01 22.44
C PRO A 251 -12.56 -1.20 22.10
N PHE A 252 -12.00 -2.17 21.38
CA PHE A 252 -12.68 -3.43 21.12
C PHE A 252 -12.73 -4.28 22.39
N ASP A 253 -13.92 -4.75 22.74
CA ASP A 253 -14.21 -5.70 23.81
C ASP A 253 -15.18 -6.76 23.25
N PRO A 254 -14.77 -8.03 23.14
CA PRO A 254 -15.60 -9.09 22.58
C PRO A 254 -16.90 -9.37 23.38
N ALA A 255 -17.02 -8.86 24.61
CA ALA A 255 -18.22 -8.96 25.42
C ALA A 255 -19.19 -7.78 25.23
N ASP A 256 -18.81 -6.76 24.47
CA ASP A 256 -19.55 -5.52 24.23
C ASP A 256 -19.74 -5.34 22.73
N ASP A 257 -20.99 -5.43 22.27
CA ASP A 257 -21.40 -5.36 20.88
C ASP A 257 -21.17 -3.98 20.24
N GLU A 258 -21.09 -2.94 21.06
CA GLU A 258 -20.85 -1.58 20.62
C GLU A 258 -19.36 -1.19 20.65
N SER A 259 -18.49 -2.09 21.07
CA SER A 259 -17.05 -1.86 21.22
C SER A 259 -16.31 -1.81 19.87
N GLY A 260 -15.13 -1.21 19.83
CA GLY A 260 -14.30 -1.13 18.61
C GLY A 260 -14.74 -0.08 17.58
N ARG A 261 -15.60 0.87 17.98
CA ARG A 261 -16.09 1.95 17.12
C ARG A 261 -15.04 3.06 16.93
N GLY A 262 -14.94 3.57 15.71
CA GLY A 262 -14.06 4.68 15.34
C GLY A 262 -14.68 5.58 14.26
N SER A 263 -14.00 6.66 13.82
CA SER A 263 -14.55 7.91 13.18
C SER A 263 -15.59 7.74 12.08
N LEU A 264 -15.69 6.54 11.52
CA LEU A 264 -16.62 6.12 10.48
C LEU A 264 -17.92 5.51 10.99
N ALA A 265 -18.11 5.35 12.31
CA ALA A 265 -19.28 4.71 12.92
C ALA A 265 -20.56 5.58 12.87
N LEU A 266 -20.50 6.78 12.29
CA LEU A 266 -21.64 7.69 12.09
C LEU A 266 -22.84 7.05 11.37
N THR A 267 -22.68 5.86 10.77
CA THR A 267 -23.72 5.09 10.09
C THR A 267 -24.47 4.08 10.95
N LEU A 268 -24.12 3.92 12.24
CA LEU A 268 -24.76 2.99 13.17
C LEU A 268 -26.29 3.11 13.21
N ASP A 269 -26.82 4.32 13.06
CA ASP A 269 -28.27 4.60 13.03
C ASP A 269 -28.77 4.96 11.62
N GLY A 270 -28.14 4.43 10.56
CA GLY A 270 -28.47 4.76 9.17
C GLY A 270 -27.83 6.04 8.64
N GLY A 271 -26.90 6.62 9.40
CA GLY A 271 -26.23 7.86 9.05
C GLY A 271 -27.00 9.08 9.52
N ARG A 272 -26.33 9.97 10.26
CA ARG A 272 -26.97 11.20 10.78
C ARG A 272 -27.44 12.13 9.67
N THR A 273 -26.63 12.30 8.62
CA THR A 273 -26.92 13.15 7.46
C THR A 273 -26.51 12.44 6.18
N GLN A 274 -27.07 12.87 5.05
CA GLN A 274 -26.68 12.36 3.73
C GLN A 274 -25.19 12.56 3.46
N ASP A 275 -24.62 13.69 3.90
CA ASP A 275 -23.20 14.00 3.75
C ASP A 275 -22.33 12.98 4.50
N GLN A 276 -22.64 12.66 5.77
CA GLN A 276 -21.84 11.67 6.52
C GLN A 276 -21.92 10.27 5.89
N VAL A 277 -23.09 9.87 5.38
CA VAL A 277 -23.24 8.59 4.65
C VAL A 277 -22.39 8.59 3.38
N THR A 278 -22.45 9.68 2.61
CA THR A 278 -21.69 9.83 1.37
C THR A 278 -20.18 9.84 1.64
N ILE A 279 -19.71 10.52 2.69
CA ILE A 279 -18.29 10.53 3.06
C ILE A 279 -17.84 9.13 3.46
N ASN A 280 -18.56 8.47 4.39
CA ASN A 280 -18.21 7.13 4.86
C ASN A 280 -18.17 6.11 3.69
N GLN A 281 -19.17 6.14 2.81
CA GLN A 281 -19.19 5.27 1.63
C GLN A 281 -17.94 5.44 0.75
N ASN A 282 -17.45 6.68 0.58
CA ASN A 282 -16.27 6.95 -0.22
C ASN A 282 -14.95 6.61 0.50
N VAL A 283 -14.90 6.70 1.83
CA VAL A 283 -13.79 6.13 2.62
C VAL A 283 -13.74 4.60 2.46
N MET A 284 -14.90 3.92 2.48
CA MET A 284 -14.95 2.47 2.24
C MET A 284 -14.56 2.11 0.81
N ASN A 285 -14.96 2.90 -0.18
CA ASN A 285 -14.52 2.71 -1.56
C ASN A 285 -13.00 2.89 -1.69
N TYR A 286 -12.43 3.92 -1.06
CA TYR A 286 -10.98 4.11 -0.99
C TYR A 286 -10.25 2.90 -0.42
N ASN A 287 -10.74 2.35 0.69
CA ASN A 287 -10.19 1.12 1.28
C ASN A 287 -10.28 -0.07 0.29
N SER A 288 -11.43 -0.26 -0.35
CA SER A 288 -11.65 -1.32 -1.34
C SER A 288 -10.66 -1.23 -2.51
N TRP A 289 -10.49 -0.04 -3.09
CA TRP A 289 -9.56 0.17 -4.20
C TRP A 289 -8.10 0.01 -3.78
N SER A 290 -7.74 0.51 -2.60
CA SER A 290 -6.37 0.42 -2.09
C SER A 290 -5.95 -1.02 -1.84
N LEU A 291 -6.85 -1.85 -1.32
CA LEU A 291 -6.59 -3.26 -1.03
C LEU A 291 -6.86 -4.21 -2.21
N GLY A 292 -7.49 -3.72 -3.29
CA GLY A 292 -7.98 -4.55 -4.39
C GLY A 292 -9.00 -5.61 -3.96
N GLN A 293 -9.74 -5.34 -2.88
CA GLN A 293 -10.75 -6.25 -2.33
C GLN A 293 -12.14 -5.64 -2.46
N GLY A 294 -13.16 -6.47 -2.72
CA GLY A 294 -14.55 -6.03 -2.70
C GLY A 294 -15.10 -5.85 -1.28
N CYS A 295 -16.25 -5.20 -1.15
CA CYS A 295 -16.88 -4.90 0.15
C CYS A 295 -17.13 -6.17 1.00
N THR A 296 -17.41 -7.30 0.34
CA THR A 296 -17.68 -8.59 0.99
C THR A 296 -16.45 -9.26 1.63
N TYR A 297 -15.26 -8.68 1.42
CA TYR A 297 -14.03 -9.11 2.10
C TYR A 297 -14.09 -8.80 3.61
N CYS A 298 -14.75 -7.70 3.98
CA CYS A 298 -14.92 -7.25 5.36
C CYS A 298 -16.39 -7.31 5.83
N HIS A 299 -17.37 -7.07 4.95
CA HIS A 299 -18.77 -6.87 5.34
C HIS A 299 -19.72 -7.94 4.80
N ASN A 300 -20.80 -8.20 5.53
CA ASN A 300 -21.97 -8.85 4.95
C ASN A 300 -22.83 -7.77 4.27
N SER A 301 -23.02 -7.86 2.95
CA SER A 301 -23.78 -6.84 2.19
C SER A 301 -25.26 -6.76 2.59
N ARG A 302 -25.79 -7.75 3.30
CA ARG A 302 -27.15 -7.69 3.87
C ARG A 302 -27.23 -6.73 5.06
N ASN A 303 -26.12 -6.52 5.77
CA ASN A 303 -26.03 -5.61 6.90
C ASN A 303 -24.55 -5.23 7.16
N PHE A 304 -24.15 -4.03 6.69
CA PHE A 304 -22.78 -3.54 6.81
C PHE A 304 -22.35 -3.28 8.27
N ILE A 305 -23.30 -2.91 9.14
CA ILE A 305 -23.13 -2.56 10.55
C ILE A 305 -23.32 -3.74 11.52
N ALA A 306 -23.65 -4.95 11.02
CA ALA A 306 -23.99 -6.13 11.85
C ALA A 306 -22.93 -6.56 12.89
N TYR A 307 -21.73 -6.00 12.84
CA TYR A 307 -20.66 -6.23 13.80
C TYR A 307 -20.70 -5.26 14.98
N GLU A 308 -21.32 -4.09 14.81
CA GLU A 308 -21.34 -3.00 15.79
C GLU A 308 -22.65 -2.99 16.59
N LEU A 309 -23.55 -3.96 16.35
CA LEU A 309 -24.88 -4.07 16.96
C LEU A 309 -25.16 -5.43 17.61
N ASP A 310 -24.28 -6.44 17.47
CA ASP A 310 -24.40 -7.74 18.15
C ASP A 310 -23.07 -8.53 18.11
N ALA A 311 -22.73 -9.24 19.19
CA ALA A 311 -21.58 -10.14 19.25
C ALA A 311 -21.75 -11.34 18.29
N ALA A 312 -21.00 -11.35 17.19
CA ALA A 312 -20.68 -12.49 16.30
C ALA A 312 -21.82 -13.38 15.75
N SER A 313 -23.10 -13.12 16.05
CA SER A 313 -24.22 -13.98 15.66
C SER A 313 -24.59 -13.89 14.16
N ASN A 314 -24.08 -12.86 13.45
CA ASN A 314 -24.30 -12.66 12.01
C ASN A 314 -23.05 -12.86 11.14
N ILE A 315 -21.97 -13.37 11.72
CA ILE A 315 -20.72 -13.67 11.02
C ILE A 315 -20.69 -15.16 10.72
N THR A 316 -21.16 -15.57 9.55
CA THR A 316 -20.98 -16.95 9.11
C THR A 316 -19.50 -17.32 8.90
N ASN A 317 -18.60 -16.33 8.77
CA ASN A 317 -17.14 -16.53 8.65
C ASN A 317 -16.33 -15.53 9.51
N PRO A 318 -15.72 -15.97 10.64
CA PRO A 318 -14.88 -15.14 11.53
C PRO A 318 -13.77 -14.33 10.84
N GLU A 319 -13.33 -14.74 9.66
CA GLU A 319 -12.34 -14.04 8.83
C GLU A 319 -12.73 -12.60 8.50
N ALA A 320 -14.01 -12.34 8.23
CA ALA A 320 -14.48 -10.99 7.93
C ALA A 320 -14.30 -10.03 9.13
N GLY A 321 -14.42 -10.54 10.36
CA GLY A 321 -14.15 -9.79 11.58
C GLY A 321 -12.67 -9.45 11.75
N TYR A 322 -11.80 -10.43 11.51
CA TYR A 322 -10.36 -10.20 11.52
C TYR A 322 -9.94 -9.17 10.46
N ASN A 323 -10.51 -9.22 9.27
CA ASN A 323 -10.24 -8.26 8.20
C ASN A 323 -10.67 -6.84 8.58
N LYS A 324 -11.84 -6.67 9.21
CA LYS A 324 -12.29 -5.37 9.74
C LYS A 324 -11.37 -4.83 10.83
N LEU A 325 -11.00 -5.65 11.81
CA LEU A 325 -10.08 -5.23 12.87
C LEU A 325 -8.72 -4.83 12.30
N LYS A 326 -8.22 -5.58 11.31
CA LYS A 326 -7.01 -5.25 10.58
C LYS A 326 -7.13 -3.90 9.87
N ALA A 327 -8.25 -3.65 9.18
CA ALA A 327 -8.50 -2.38 8.51
C ALA A 327 -8.56 -1.20 9.50
N ALA A 328 -9.24 -1.34 10.65
CA ALA A 328 -9.27 -0.31 11.68
C ALA A 328 -7.85 0.00 12.22
N ARG A 329 -7.04 -1.03 12.47
CA ARG A 329 -5.62 -0.86 12.85
C ARG A 329 -4.81 -0.15 11.76
N MET A 330 -5.05 -0.44 10.49
CA MET A 330 -4.37 0.26 9.38
C MET A 330 -4.81 1.72 9.23
N MET A 331 -6.08 2.04 9.53
CA MET A 331 -6.55 3.43 9.57
C MET A 331 -5.93 4.22 10.75
N GLN A 332 -5.69 3.55 11.88
CA GLN A 332 -4.91 4.14 12.97
C GLN A 332 -3.46 4.37 12.54
N LEU A 333 -2.86 3.43 11.80
CA LEU A 333 -1.52 3.59 11.24
C LEU A 333 -1.44 4.82 10.32
N THR A 334 -2.37 5.03 9.39
CA THR A 334 -2.35 6.22 8.51
C THR A 334 -2.48 7.53 9.29
N THR A 335 -3.26 7.52 10.38
CA THR A 335 -3.37 8.67 11.29
C THR A 335 -2.08 8.92 12.06
N TRP A 336 -1.46 7.86 12.59
CA TRP A 336 -0.18 7.94 13.27
C TRP A 336 0.94 8.39 12.33
N LEU A 337 0.95 7.92 11.08
CA LEU A 337 1.88 8.34 10.04
C LEU A 337 1.76 9.83 9.78
N ALA A 338 0.54 10.34 9.59
CA ALA A 338 0.31 11.77 9.36
C ALA A 338 0.80 12.63 10.55
N PHE A 339 0.57 12.17 11.78
CA PHE A 339 0.97 12.89 12.99
C PHE A 339 2.49 12.88 13.21
N ASN A 340 3.16 11.75 12.94
CA ASN A 340 4.59 11.58 13.17
C ASN A 340 5.44 11.83 11.92
N TRP A 341 4.84 12.31 10.82
CA TRP A 341 5.51 12.39 9.52
C TRP A 341 6.75 13.28 9.56
N THR A 342 6.61 14.46 10.17
CA THR A 342 7.68 15.46 10.30
C THR A 342 8.76 15.03 11.29
N ILE A 343 8.38 14.27 12.33
CA ILE A 343 9.31 13.73 13.35
C ILE A 343 10.26 12.71 12.71
N ASN A 344 9.77 11.93 11.75
CA ASN A 344 10.53 10.91 11.04
C ASN A 344 11.35 11.46 9.86
N GLY A 345 11.62 12.77 9.82
CA GLY A 345 12.55 13.37 8.87
C GLY A 345 12.11 13.27 7.40
N ALA A 346 10.81 13.28 7.15
CA ALA A 346 10.27 13.51 5.81
C ALA A 346 10.76 14.86 5.29
N MET A 347 11.13 14.91 4.01
CA MET A 347 11.58 16.15 3.38
C MET A 347 10.38 16.94 2.86
N PRO A 348 10.28 18.25 3.16
CA PRO A 348 9.22 19.09 2.63
C PRO A 348 9.46 19.40 1.14
N TYR A 349 8.38 19.83 0.49
CA TYR A 349 8.35 20.32 -0.88
C TYR A 349 7.99 21.80 -0.89
N ASP A 350 8.58 22.55 -1.82
CA ASP A 350 8.24 23.98 -2.03
C ASP A 350 6.79 24.16 -2.53
N ALA A 351 6.30 23.20 -3.32
CA ALA A 351 4.96 23.16 -3.88
C ALA A 351 4.54 21.71 -4.18
N VAL A 352 3.24 21.47 -4.33
CA VAL A 352 2.72 20.19 -4.85
C VAL A 352 3.24 20.01 -6.29
N PRO A 353 4.04 18.97 -6.58
CA PRO A 353 4.55 18.73 -7.92
C PRO A 353 3.43 18.52 -8.94
N THR A 354 3.64 19.02 -10.14
CA THR A 354 2.70 18.80 -11.25
C THR A 354 2.82 17.38 -11.80
N ALA A 355 1.77 16.88 -12.46
CA ALA A 355 1.81 15.57 -13.10
C ALA A 355 2.92 15.44 -14.17
N LEU A 356 3.34 16.55 -14.79
CA LEU A 356 4.43 16.57 -15.79
C LEU A 356 5.82 16.42 -15.15
N GLU A 357 5.95 16.72 -13.85
CA GLU A 357 7.17 16.53 -13.07
C GLU A 357 7.27 15.11 -12.51
N GLY A 358 6.38 14.20 -12.91
CA GLY A 358 6.35 12.82 -12.42
C GLY A 358 5.92 12.72 -10.96
N GLY A 359 5.14 13.69 -10.47
CA GLY A 359 4.60 13.70 -9.11
C GLY A 359 3.45 12.72 -8.90
N ALA A 360 3.31 12.21 -7.67
CA ALA A 360 2.06 11.64 -7.18
C ALA A 360 0.89 12.63 -7.37
N SER A 361 -0.34 12.14 -7.28
CA SER A 361 -1.49 13.04 -7.30
C SER A 361 -1.44 14.06 -6.16
N GLN A 362 -2.07 15.22 -6.36
CA GLN A 362 -2.13 16.29 -5.34
C GLN A 362 -2.70 15.83 -3.99
N PHE A 363 -3.52 14.77 -4.00
CA PHE A 363 -4.16 14.19 -2.81
C PHE A 363 -3.18 13.40 -1.93
N SER A 364 -1.99 13.11 -2.45
CA SER A 364 -0.88 12.53 -1.67
C SER A 364 -0.13 13.57 -0.86
N TYR A 365 -0.38 14.86 -1.11
CA TYR A 365 0.33 15.95 -0.45
C TYR A 365 -0.55 16.59 0.62
N ARG A 366 0.06 16.92 1.75
CA ARG A 366 -0.60 17.58 2.87
C ARG A 366 0.24 18.77 3.33
N ASN A 367 -0.44 19.83 3.75
CA ASN A 367 0.18 20.91 4.48
C ASN A 367 0.24 20.52 5.97
N ILE A 368 1.45 20.45 6.53
CA ILE A 368 1.70 20.19 7.95
C ILE A 368 2.57 21.36 8.44
N ASP A 369 2.05 22.14 9.40
CA ASP A 369 2.75 23.29 9.99
C ASP A 369 3.30 24.32 8.99
N GLY A 370 2.62 24.49 7.84
CA GLY A 370 2.99 25.45 6.80
C GLY A 370 3.89 24.90 5.70
N GLU A 371 4.36 23.66 5.83
CA GLU A 371 5.19 22.97 4.83
C GLU A 371 4.40 21.87 4.11
N ILE A 372 4.76 21.56 2.87
CA ILE A 372 4.07 20.56 2.05
C ILE A 372 4.85 19.25 2.11
N PHE A 373 4.19 18.16 2.50
CA PHE A 373 4.78 16.83 2.53
C PHE A 373 3.98 15.86 1.67
N ASN A 374 4.66 14.93 1.01
CA ASN A 374 4.03 13.72 0.49
C ASN A 374 3.82 12.74 1.66
N VAL A 375 2.57 12.49 2.04
CA VAL A 375 2.20 11.67 3.20
C VAL A 375 1.64 10.32 2.72
N PRO A 376 2.14 9.17 3.19
CA PRO A 376 1.67 7.86 2.76
C PRO A 376 0.22 7.59 3.14
N GLY A 377 -0.50 6.95 2.22
CA GLY A 377 -1.84 6.41 2.46
C GLY A 377 -1.88 4.90 2.26
N CYS A 378 -3.08 4.31 2.31
CA CYS A 378 -3.29 2.89 2.08
C CYS A 378 -2.71 2.44 0.72
N TYR A 379 -2.89 3.25 -0.33
CA TYR A 379 -2.41 2.89 -1.67
C TYR A 379 -0.88 2.89 -1.79
N THR A 380 -0.18 3.71 -0.98
CA THR A 380 1.30 3.76 -0.98
C THR A 380 1.88 2.39 -0.72
N CYS A 381 1.31 1.66 0.25
CA CYS A 381 1.74 0.31 0.56
C CYS A 381 1.06 -0.72 -0.35
N HIS A 382 -0.27 -0.65 -0.43
CA HIS A 382 -1.04 -1.78 -0.94
C HIS A 382 -1.12 -1.87 -2.47
N ARG A 383 -1.10 -0.73 -3.19
CA ARG A 383 -1.16 -0.65 -4.65
C ARG A 383 -2.22 -1.56 -5.31
N GLY A 384 -3.37 -1.78 -4.65
CA GLY A 384 -4.43 -2.66 -5.13
C GLY A 384 -4.29 -4.13 -4.73
N VAL A 385 -3.47 -4.45 -3.72
CA VAL A 385 -3.27 -5.81 -3.20
C VAL A 385 -3.40 -5.79 -1.67
N ASN A 386 -4.14 -6.74 -1.09
CA ASN A 386 -4.44 -6.76 0.34
C ASN A 386 -3.21 -7.06 1.22
N ILE A 387 -2.19 -7.71 0.66
CA ILE A 387 -0.85 -7.84 1.23
C ILE A 387 0.09 -7.12 0.27
N PRO A 388 0.77 -6.04 0.69
CA PRO A 388 1.72 -5.31 -0.15
C PRO A 388 2.76 -6.25 -0.76
N THR A 389 2.96 -6.21 -2.08
CA THR A 389 3.96 -7.07 -2.75
C THR A 389 5.38 -6.67 -2.39
N GLY A 390 5.60 -5.42 -1.97
CA GLY A 390 6.86 -4.94 -1.43
C GLY A 390 7.13 -5.32 0.02
N SER A 391 6.18 -5.98 0.70
CA SER A 391 6.40 -6.51 2.06
C SER A 391 7.28 -7.75 2.04
N ILE A 392 8.00 -7.98 3.14
CA ILE A 392 8.82 -9.18 3.30
C ILE A 392 8.12 -10.17 4.21
N ASN A 393 8.00 -11.41 3.75
CA ASN A 393 7.41 -12.49 4.54
C ASN A 393 8.50 -13.26 5.31
N GLN A 394 8.41 -13.20 6.63
CA GLN A 394 9.33 -13.80 7.59
C GLN A 394 8.53 -14.65 8.58
N ALA A 395 8.15 -15.85 8.15
CA ALA A 395 7.36 -16.79 8.94
C ALA A 395 8.10 -17.39 10.17
N GLN A 396 9.40 -17.11 10.35
CA GLN A 396 10.27 -17.73 11.37
C GLN A 396 11.12 -16.72 12.17
N ILE A 397 10.60 -15.53 12.47
CA ILE A 397 11.29 -14.62 13.40
C ILE A 397 11.12 -15.13 14.84
N PRO A 398 12.20 -15.29 15.63
CA PRO A 398 12.09 -15.51 17.07
C PRO A 398 11.28 -14.39 17.73
N ALA A 399 10.39 -14.73 18.68
CA ALA A 399 9.48 -13.75 19.28
C ALA A 399 10.16 -12.51 19.90
N GLY A 400 11.42 -12.62 20.34
CA GLY A 400 12.21 -11.50 20.87
C GLY A 400 12.78 -10.53 19.83
N ASP A 401 12.76 -10.90 18.54
CA ASP A 401 13.32 -10.11 17.44
C ASP A 401 12.23 -9.50 16.54
N ALA A 402 10.95 -9.67 16.89
CA ALA A 402 9.83 -9.08 16.15
C ALA A 402 9.84 -7.54 16.31
N GLY A 403 9.74 -6.81 15.20
CA GLY A 403 9.64 -5.34 15.18
C GLY A 403 10.96 -4.55 15.27
N VAL A 404 12.05 -5.15 15.72
CA VAL A 404 13.30 -4.42 16.05
C VAL A 404 14.06 -3.95 14.81
N VAL A 405 14.26 -4.82 13.81
CA VAL A 405 14.70 -4.49 12.45
C VAL A 405 14.34 -5.68 11.57
N VAL A 406 13.71 -5.42 10.43
CA VAL A 406 13.33 -6.46 9.47
C VAL A 406 14.57 -6.93 8.70
N LEU A 407 15.40 -7.75 9.33
CA LEU A 407 16.52 -8.39 8.65
C LEU A 407 16.01 -9.62 7.90
N PRO A 408 16.30 -9.78 6.61
CA PRO A 408 16.08 -11.04 5.90
C PRO A 408 16.73 -12.21 6.64
N PRO A 409 16.15 -13.43 6.62
CA PRO A 409 16.73 -14.60 7.28
C PRO A 409 18.20 -14.85 6.93
N VAL A 410 18.60 -14.59 5.67
CA VAL A 410 19.98 -14.75 5.18
C VAL A 410 20.99 -13.83 5.88
N LEU A 411 20.56 -12.70 6.46
CA LEU A 411 21.44 -11.78 7.17
C LEU A 411 21.54 -12.07 8.68
N ARG A 412 20.72 -12.99 9.20
CA ARG A 412 20.67 -13.36 10.63
C ARG A 412 21.59 -14.52 11.01
N GLY A 413 22.31 -15.10 10.05
CA GLY A 413 23.34 -16.10 10.34
C GLY A 413 22.82 -17.46 10.82
N ASN A 414 21.61 -17.86 10.40
CA ASN A 414 21.11 -19.23 10.59
C ASN A 414 21.43 -20.13 9.41
#